data_AF-A0A957JGP5-F1
#
_entry.id   AF-A0A957JGP5-F1
#
_cell.length_a   1.000
_cell.length_b   1.000
_cell.length_c   1.000
_cell.angle_alpha   90.00
_cell.angle_beta   90.00
_cell.angle_gamma   90.00
#
_symmetry.space_group_name_H-M   'P 1'
#
loop_
_entity.id
_entity.type
_entity.pdbx_description
1 polymer ?
#
loop_
_entity_poly.entity_id
_entity_poly.type
_entity_poly.pdbx_seq_one_letter_code
_entity_poly.pdbx_strand_id
1 'polypeptide(L)' 'VTSPEVTRQVVQDCVAAGVPRVWMHNNTFMPSSVSDEATRLCRENDIRVIAGGCPMMFFDPFHKCMKWVLGVTGRLPQG' A
#
# COMPACT_ATOMS: atom_id res chain seq x y z
N VAL A 1 -2.30 13.43 -2.58
CA VAL A 1 -1.52 12.26 -2.11
C VAL A 1 -0.82 12.68 -0.83
N THR A 2 -0.95 11.88 0.23
CA THR A 2 -0.29 12.10 1.53
C THR A 2 1.22 11.87 1.39
N SER A 3 2.07 12.79 1.87
CA SER A 3 3.54 12.60 1.77
C SER A 3 3.99 11.38 2.61
N PRO A 4 5.13 10.75 2.28
CA PRO A 4 5.70 9.67 3.07
C PRO A 4 5.88 10.02 4.56
N GLU A 5 6.21 11.27 4.88
CA GLU A 5 6.36 11.77 6.25
C GLU A 5 5.02 11.82 7.00
N VAL A 6 3.95 12.26 6.33
CA VAL A 6 2.60 12.30 6.92
C VAL A 6 2.03 10.87 7.06
N THR A 7 2.45 9.94 6.20
CA THR A 7 2.02 8.54 6.24
C THR A 7 2.44 7.86 7.55
N ARG A 8 3.61 8.19 8.09
CA ARG A 8 4.08 7.68 9.40
C ARG A 8 3.13 8.09 10.53
N GLN A 9 2.75 9.37 10.57
CA GLN A 9 1.83 9.89 11.58
C GLN A 9 0.45 9.22 11.49
N VAL A 10 -0.06 9.06 10.27
CA VAL A 10 -1.36 8.38 10.03
C VAL A 10 -1.33 6.94 10.54
N VAL A 11 -0.22 6.21 10.38
CA VAL A 11 -0.09 4.85 10.93
C VAL A 11 -0.07 4.87 12.46
N GLN A 12 0.61 5.83 13.09
CA GLN A 12 0.57 5.98 14.56
C GLN A 12 -0.84 6.25 15.07
N ASP A 13 -1.60 7.10 14.39
CA ASP A 13 -2.99 7.40 14.74
C ASP A 13 -3.87 6.15 14.57
N CYS A 14 -3.61 5.33 13.54
CA CYS A 14 -4.29 4.06 13.32
C CYS A 14 -3.99 3.04 14.42
N VAL A 15 -2.75 2.96 14.91
CA VAL A 15 -2.38 2.12 16.06
C VAL A 15 -3.14 2.58 17.31
N ALA A 16 -3.14 3.88 17.61
CA ALA A 16 -3.84 4.43 18.76
C ALA A 16 -5.36 4.20 18.70
N ALA A 17 -5.94 4.23 17.50
CA ALA A 17 -7.36 3.97 17.27
C ALA A 17 -7.72 2.48 17.15
N GLY A 18 -6.75 1.56 17.18
CA GLY A 18 -6.99 0.12 17.02
C GLY A 18 -7.45 -0.28 15.62
N VAL A 19 -7.06 0.48 14.59
CA VAL A 19 -7.44 0.21 13.20
C VAL A 19 -6.65 -0.99 12.66
N PRO A 20 -7.29 -2.09 12.25
CA PRO A 20 -6.59 -3.33 11.93
C PRO A 20 -6.04 -3.40 10.49
N ARG A 21 -6.41 -2.44 9.63
CA ARG A 21 -6.12 -2.48 8.18
C ARG A 21 -5.79 -1.08 7.66
N VAL A 22 -4.67 -0.96 6.95
CA VAL A 22 -4.21 0.29 6.33
C VAL A 22 -3.90 0.04 4.85
N TRP A 23 -4.21 1.00 3.99
CA TRP A 23 -3.84 0.96 2.57
C TRP A 23 -3.07 2.22 2.21
N MET A 24 -1.88 2.04 1.64
CA MET A 24 -1.03 3.11 1.14
C MET A 24 -1.10 3.11 -0.38
N HIS A 25 -1.65 4.19 -0.94
CA HIS A 25 -1.84 4.33 -2.37
C HIS A 25 -0.51 4.62 -3.09
N ASN A 26 -0.23 3.89 -4.15
CA ASN A 26 0.80 4.19 -5.14
C ASN A 26 0.14 4.20 -6.52
N ASN A 27 0.37 5.24 -7.31
CA ASN A 27 -0.08 5.35 -8.69
C ASN A 27 1.14 5.68 -9.55
N THR A 28 1.32 4.97 -10.67
CA THR A 28 2.38 5.24 -11.67
C THR A 28 2.41 6.70 -12.17
N PHE A 29 1.30 7.43 -12.05
CA PHE A 29 1.16 8.82 -12.51
C PHE A 29 1.12 9.87 -11.39
N MET A 30 1.22 9.49 -10.11
CA MET A 30 1.24 10.43 -8.98
C MET A 30 2.31 10.04 -7.95
N PRO A 31 2.75 10.96 -7.07
CA PRO A 31 3.65 10.62 -5.99
C PRO A 31 3.09 9.46 -5.14
N SER A 32 3.97 8.58 -4.65
CA SER A 32 3.59 7.44 -3.83
C SER A 32 3.37 7.88 -2.38
N SER A 33 2.30 7.41 -1.75
CA SER A 33 2.14 7.47 -0.28
C SER A 33 2.80 6.28 0.42
N VAL A 34 3.52 5.42 -0.31
CA VAL A 34 4.24 4.29 0.29
C VAL A 34 5.49 4.81 0.97
N SER A 35 5.61 4.49 2.25
CA SER A 35 6.81 4.68 3.06
C SER A 35 7.20 3.34 3.65
N ASP A 36 8.47 2.96 3.49
CA ASP A 36 9.02 1.73 4.08
C ASP A 36 8.89 1.75 5.61
N GLU A 37 9.10 2.93 6.20
CA GLU A 37 8.96 3.15 7.64
C GLU A 37 7.50 2.94 8.09
N ALA A 38 6.54 3.52 7.37
CA ALA A 38 5.13 3.35 7.69
C ALA A 38 4.66 1.88 7.53
N THR A 39 5.20 1.18 6.52
CA THR A 39 4.91 -0.24 6.28
C THR A 39 5.46 -1.12 7.40
N ARG A 40 6.68 -0.83 7.89
CA ARG A 40 7.27 -1.51 9.06
C ARG A 40 6.44 -1.29 10.31
N LEU A 41 6.07 -0.04 10.59
CA LEU A 41 5.26 0.32 11.76
C LEU A 41 3.90 -0.40 11.76
N CYS A 42 3.25 -0.54 10.59
CA CYS A 42 2.03 -1.36 10.49
C CYS A 42 2.29 -2.81 10.88
N ARG A 43 3.36 -3.44 10.36
CA ARG A 43 3.67 -4.86 10.63
C ARG A 43 4.03 -5.10 12.10
N GLU A 44 4.75 -4.18 12.72
CA GLU A 44 5.12 -4.25 14.15
C GLU A 44 3.91 -4.13 15.10
N ASN A 45 2.82 -3.52 14.64
CA ASN A 45 1.60 -3.32 15.43
C ASN A 45 0.44 -4.22 14.96
N ASP A 46 0.73 -5.35 14.30
CA ASP A 46 -0.26 -6.31 13.78
C ASP A 46 -1.32 -5.71 12.82
N ILE A 47 -1.00 -4.58 12.19
CA ILE A 47 -1.85 -3.95 11.17
C ILE A 47 -1.57 -4.56 9.81
N ARG A 48 -2.62 -5.08 9.17
CA ARG A 48 -2.54 -5.55 7.78
C ARG A 48 -2.43 -4.36 6.83
N VAL A 49 -1.30 -4.25 6.13
CA VAL A 49 -1.03 -3.15 5.21
C VAL A 49 -0.99 -3.60 3.76
N ILE A 50 -1.70 -2.87 2.87
CA ILE A 50 -1.51 -2.94 1.42
C ILE A 50 -0.61 -1.77 1.04
N ALA A 51 0.67 -2.04 0.79
CA ALA A 51 1.64 -1.02 0.38
C ALA A 51 1.72 -0.96 -1.16
N GLY A 52 1.20 0.12 -1.74
CA GLY A 52 1.39 0.46 -3.15
C GLY A 52 0.56 -0.33 -4.19
N GLY A 53 -0.19 -1.35 -3.77
CA GLY A 53 -1.14 -2.05 -4.65
C GLY A 53 -2.48 -1.32 -4.78
N CYS A 54 -3.21 -1.55 -5.87
CA CYS A 54 -4.62 -1.16 -5.95
C CYS A 54 -5.47 -2.22 -5.21
N PRO A 55 -6.33 -1.85 -4.25
CA PRO A 55 -7.17 -2.80 -3.51
C PRO A 55 -8.09 -3.61 -4.44
N MET A 56 -8.47 -3.02 -5.59
CA MET A 56 -9.24 -3.70 -6.63
C MET A 56 -8.55 -4.97 -7.16
N MET A 57 -7.22 -5.10 -7.01
CA MET A 57 -6.51 -6.33 -7.37
C MET A 57 -6.94 -7.57 -6.57
N PHE A 58 -7.62 -7.39 -5.44
CA PHE A 58 -8.15 -8.48 -4.62
C PHE A 58 -9.64 -8.77 -4.87
N PHE A 59 -10.34 -7.88 -5.57
CA PHE A 59 -11.80 -7.95 -5.76
C PHE A 59 -12.22 -8.04 -7.23
N ASP A 60 -11.35 -7.66 -8.17
CA ASP A 60 -11.67 -7.57 -9.59
C ASP A 60 -10.75 -8.45 -10.46
N PRO A 61 -11.31 -9.34 -11.30
CA PRO A 61 -10.53 -10.26 -12.13
C PRO A 61 -9.71 -9.55 -13.21
N PHE A 62 -10.11 -8.36 -13.66
CA PHE A 62 -9.38 -7.59 -14.66
C PHE A 62 -8.06 -7.06 -14.08
N HIS A 63 -8.08 -6.58 -12.84
CA HIS A 63 -6.87 -6.15 -12.12
C HIS A 63 -5.94 -7.32 -11.77
N LYS A 64 -6.48 -8.53 -11.55
CA LYS A 64 -5.68 -9.75 -11.36
C LYS A 64 -4.94 -10.15 -12.65
N CYS A 65 -5.60 -10.05 -13.81
CA CYS A 65 -4.97 -10.27 -15.12
C CYS A 65 -3.88 -9.23 -15.40
N MET A 66 -4.12 -7.95 -15.11
CA MET A 66 -3.09 -6.90 -15.25
C MET A 66 -1.87 -7.16 -14.35
N LYS A 67 -2.06 -7.58 -13.10
CA LYS A 67 -0.94 -7.96 -12.21
C LYS A 67 -0.10 -9.09 -12.83
N TRP A 68 -0.75 -10.11 -13.40
CA TRP A 68 -0.05 -11.22 -14.05
C TRP A 68 0.74 -10.74 -15.29
N VAL A 69 0.11 -9.96 -16.18
CA VAL A 69 0.77 -9.41 -17.39
C VAL A 69 1.94 -8.48 -17.02
N LEU A 70 1.77 -7.61 -16.02
CA LEU A 70 2.83 -6.70 -15.56
C LEU A 70 3.98 -7.46 -14.88
N GLY A 71 3.68 -8.56 -14.19
CA GLY A 71 4.69 -9.48 -13.64
C GLY A 71 5.53 -10.14 -14.72
N VAL A 72 4.89 -10.68 -15.77
CA VAL A 72 5.58 -11.32 -16.90
C VAL A 72 6.40 -10.30 -17.71
N THR A 73 5.94 -9.05 -17.80
CA THR A 73 6.63 -7.98 -18.54
C THR A 73 7.67 -7.20 -17.73
N GLY A 74 7.91 -7.59 -16.47
CA GLY A 74 8.91 -6.94 -15.60
C GLY A 74 8.57 -5.49 -15.20
N ARG A 75 7.35 -5.03 -15.48
CA ARG A 75 6.84 -3.70 -15.14
C ARG A 75 6.01 -3.69 -13.86
N LEU A 76 5.98 -4.81 -13.15
CA LEU A 76 5.32 -4.89 -11.86
C LEU A 76 6.10 -4.03 -10.86
N PRO A 77 5.46 -3.04 -10.22
CA PRO A 77 6.09 -2.31 -9.13
C PRO A 77 6.50 -3.31 -8.04
N GLN A 78 7.78 -3.33 -7.69
CA GLN A 78 8.25 -4.05 -6.51
C GLN A 78 7.81 -3.24 -5.30
N GLY A 79 7.05 -3.90 -4.40
CA GLY A 79 6.63 -3.34 -3.12
C GLY A 79 7.48 -3.87 -1.98
#